data_AF-A0A6A0H9Z7-F1
#
_entry.id   AF-A0A6A0H9Z7-F1
#
_cell.length_a   1.000
_cell.length_b   1.000
_cell.length_c   1.000
_cell.angle_alpha   90.00
_cell.angle_beta   90.00
_cell.angle_gamma   90.00
#
_symmetry.space_group_name_H-M   'P 1'
#
loop_
_entity.id
_entity.type
_entity.pdbx_description
1 polymer ?
#
loop_
_entity_poly.entity_id
_entity_poly.type
_entity_poly.pdbx_seq_one_letter_code
_entity_poly.pdbx_strand_id
1 'polypeptide(L)'
;MYRALYGRFENHLEGLPKPFMMHKPKMNQGSSAEKRNPQKASSLSLNWDCVTDNLEILHAATGKLETQHPSRLCKRSLLKRFLKLVQRMPPGSGLTFAEDAHSSYNIIKAKAEKYQESKRILVQGFQQAGCGTWIKKPYEQGDFYLPSSELTSITDAAKTLITKTT
;
A
#
# COMPACT_ATOMS: atom_id res chain seq x y z
N MET A 1 -12.83 17.91 11.26
CA MET A 1 -11.75 17.07 10.67
C MET A 1 -10.64 16.72 11.65
N TYR A 2 -10.10 17.68 12.43
CA TYR A 2 -9.07 17.46 13.47
C TYR A 2 -9.19 16.15 14.26
N ARG A 3 -10.33 15.97 14.96
CA ARG A 3 -10.60 14.81 15.81
C ARG A 3 -10.45 13.49 15.04
N ALA A 4 -10.94 13.43 13.80
CA ALA A 4 -10.88 12.22 12.99
C ALA A 4 -9.47 11.92 12.48
N LEU A 5 -8.69 12.93 12.08
CA LEU A 5 -7.38 12.71 11.48
C LEU A 5 -6.32 12.27 12.50
N TYR A 6 -6.28 12.90 13.67
CA TYR A 6 -5.30 12.57 14.71
C TYR A 6 -5.79 12.86 16.13
N GLY A 7 -6.67 13.84 16.34
CA GLY A 7 -7.05 14.30 17.68
C GLY A 7 -7.70 13.24 18.59
N ARG A 8 -8.39 12.24 18.05
CA ARG A 8 -9.08 11.21 18.86
C ARG A 8 -8.15 10.21 19.55
N PHE A 9 -6.87 10.13 19.16
CA PHE A 9 -5.89 9.22 19.74
C PHE A 9 -4.54 9.89 19.99
N GLU A 10 -4.47 11.22 19.89
CA GLU A 10 -3.20 11.94 19.88
C GLU A 10 -2.42 11.83 21.19
N ASN A 11 -3.11 11.72 22.32
CA ASN A 11 -2.50 11.58 23.64
C ASN A 11 -2.09 10.14 23.95
N HIS A 12 -2.33 9.19 23.04
CA HIS A 12 -2.08 7.76 23.25
C HIS A 12 -1.25 7.16 22.12
N LEU A 13 -0.52 8.01 21.39
CA LEU A 13 0.40 7.60 20.34
C LEU A 13 1.83 7.92 20.75
N GLU A 14 2.36 7.13 21.68
CA GLU A 14 3.70 7.26 22.22
C GLU A 14 4.64 6.14 21.73
N GLY A 15 5.95 6.37 21.78
CA GLY A 15 6.96 5.34 21.50
C GLY A 15 7.14 4.96 20.01
N LEU A 16 6.65 5.77 19.07
CA LEU A 16 6.84 5.50 17.64
C LEU A 16 8.33 5.43 17.26
N PRO A 17 8.78 4.37 16.55
CA PRO A 17 10.16 4.27 16.11
C PRO A 17 10.46 5.30 15.00
N LYS A 18 11.64 5.93 15.03
CA LYS A 18 12.07 6.82 13.94
C LYS A 18 12.10 6.07 12.59
N PRO A 19 11.64 6.68 11.49
CA PRO A 19 11.22 8.07 11.32
C PRO A 19 9.71 8.30 11.51
N PHE A 20 8.96 7.34 12.04
CA PHE A 20 7.52 7.46 12.19
C PHE A 20 7.18 8.46 13.29
N MET A 21 6.19 9.31 12.99
CA MET A 21 5.68 10.33 13.89
C MET A 21 4.20 10.56 13.62
N MET A 22 3.49 11.15 14.57
CA MET A 22 2.13 11.63 14.34
C MET A 22 2.15 12.86 13.45
N HIS A 23 1.87 12.68 12.17
CA HIS A 23 1.76 13.79 11.25
C HIS A 23 0.49 14.61 11.53
N LYS A 24 0.65 15.91 11.78
CA LYS A 24 -0.44 16.89 11.97
C LYS A 24 -0.53 17.81 10.74
N PRO A 25 -1.20 17.39 9.66
CA PRO A 25 -1.29 18.19 8.44
C PRO A 25 -2.07 19.49 8.69
N LYS A 26 -1.71 20.54 7.96
CA LYS A 26 -2.53 21.75 7.86
C LYS A 26 -3.86 21.39 7.19
N MET A 27 -4.96 21.84 7.76
CA MET A 27 -6.30 21.61 7.24
C MET A 27 -6.90 22.93 6.79
N ASN A 28 -7.29 22.99 5.51
CA ASN A 28 -8.01 24.12 4.95
C ASN A 28 -9.26 23.62 4.24
N GLN A 29 -10.29 24.46 4.25
CA GLN A 29 -11.45 24.26 3.40
C GLN A 29 -11.16 24.89 2.03
N GLY A 30 -11.66 24.27 0.95
CA GLY A 30 -11.65 24.89 -0.37
C GLY A 30 -12.51 26.17 -0.38
N SER A 31 -12.14 27.14 -1.21
CA SER A 31 -12.89 28.40 -1.35
C SER A 31 -14.33 28.19 -1.83
N SER A 32 -14.54 27.17 -2.66
CA SER A 32 -15.86 26.76 -3.15
C SER A 32 -16.21 25.39 -2.58
N ALA A 33 -17.32 25.31 -1.86
CA ALA A 33 -17.82 24.04 -1.34
C ALA A 33 -18.72 23.35 -2.37
N GLU A 34 -18.46 22.07 -2.64
CA GLU A 34 -19.35 21.24 -3.44
C GLU A 34 -20.70 21.07 -2.73
N LYS A 35 -21.79 21.22 -3.47
CA LYS A 35 -23.14 20.96 -2.95
C LYS A 35 -23.39 19.46 -2.91
N ARG A 36 -24.13 19.02 -1.89
CA ARG A 36 -24.58 17.63 -1.80
C ARG A 36 -25.47 17.31 -3.00
N ASN A 37 -25.05 16.33 -3.81
CA ASN A 37 -25.85 15.77 -4.90
C ASN A 37 -26.44 14.42 -4.47
N PRO A 38 -27.75 14.33 -4.15
CA PRO A 38 -28.38 13.10 -3.74
C PRO A 38 -28.63 12.19 -4.96
N GLN A 39 -27.57 11.60 -5.49
CA GLN A 39 -27.61 10.64 -6.59
C GLN A 39 -26.98 9.32 -6.13
N LYS A 40 -27.39 8.21 -6.76
CA LYS A 40 -26.79 6.90 -6.51
C LYS A 40 -25.30 6.97 -6.86
N ALA A 41 -24.45 6.56 -5.93
CA ALA A 41 -23.01 6.51 -6.18
C ALA A 41 -22.72 5.56 -7.35
N SER A 42 -21.78 5.97 -8.21
CA SER A 42 -21.33 5.15 -9.33
C SER A 42 -20.73 3.83 -8.82
N SER A 43 -20.94 2.74 -9.54
CA SER A 43 -20.25 1.47 -9.32
C SER A 43 -18.85 1.46 -9.92
N LEU A 44 -18.41 2.56 -10.54
CA LEU A 44 -17.10 2.72 -11.15
C LEU A 44 -16.14 3.42 -10.19
N SER A 45 -14.89 2.97 -10.20
CA SER A 45 -13.76 3.58 -9.52
C SER A 45 -12.68 3.88 -10.53
N LEU A 46 -12.25 5.14 -10.61
CA LEU A 46 -11.24 5.61 -11.55
C LEU A 46 -9.93 5.85 -10.80
N ASN A 47 -8.80 5.49 -11.40
CA ASN A 47 -7.48 5.86 -10.89
C ASN A 47 -6.52 6.21 -12.02
N TRP A 48 -5.65 7.18 -11.78
CA TRP A 48 -4.67 7.71 -12.72
C TRP A 48 -3.37 8.02 -11.98
N ASP A 49 -2.24 7.95 -12.69
CA ASP A 49 -0.95 8.42 -12.21
C ASP A 49 -0.21 9.17 -13.31
N CYS A 50 0.63 10.11 -12.92
CA CYS A 50 1.39 10.96 -13.84
C CYS A 50 2.51 10.24 -14.60
N VAL A 51 2.85 8.99 -14.27
CA VAL A 51 3.97 8.26 -14.90
C VAL A 51 3.50 7.49 -16.12
N THR A 52 2.34 6.86 -16.05
CA THR A 52 1.82 6.03 -17.16
C THR A 52 0.87 6.77 -18.09
N ASP A 53 0.34 7.91 -17.67
CA ASP A 53 -0.71 8.69 -18.34
C ASP A 53 -1.95 7.87 -18.74
N ASN A 54 -2.15 6.72 -18.09
CA ASN A 54 -3.24 5.81 -18.37
C ASN A 54 -4.30 5.90 -17.26
N LEU A 55 -5.52 6.21 -17.67
CA LEU A 55 -6.70 6.13 -16.81
C LEU A 55 -7.14 4.67 -16.70
N GLU A 56 -7.20 4.14 -15.47
CA GLU A 56 -7.72 2.82 -15.19
C GLU A 56 -9.12 2.92 -14.57
N ILE A 57 -10.09 2.24 -15.16
CA ILE A 57 -11.49 2.20 -14.72
C ILE A 57 -11.79 0.79 -14.19
N LEU A 58 -12.32 0.72 -12.96
CA LEU A 58 -12.62 -0.52 -12.25
C LEU A 58 -14.09 -0.56 -11.83
N HIS A 59 -14.65 -1.77 -11.76
CA HIS A 59 -15.90 -1.98 -11.01
C HIS A 59 -15.60 -2.05 -9.52
N ALA A 60 -16.17 -1.14 -8.73
CA ALA A 60 -15.92 -1.01 -7.29
C ALA A 60 -16.28 -2.28 -6.49
N ALA A 61 -17.27 -3.05 -6.95
CA ALA A 61 -17.68 -4.29 -6.28
C ALA A 61 -16.69 -5.45 -6.48
N THR A 62 -16.06 -5.54 -7.66
CA THR A 62 -15.15 -6.65 -8.00
C THR A 62 -13.68 -6.28 -7.82
N GLY A 63 -13.36 -4.98 -7.84
CA GLY A 63 -11.99 -4.46 -7.83
C GLY A 63 -11.20 -4.77 -9.11
N LYS A 64 -11.90 -5.06 -10.21
CA LYS A 64 -11.31 -5.46 -11.51
C LYS A 64 -11.75 -4.52 -12.63
N LEU A 65 -10.99 -4.55 -13.72
CA LEU A 65 -11.38 -3.91 -14.97
C LEU A 65 -12.61 -4.63 -15.55
N GLU A 66 -13.30 -3.98 -16.49
CA GLU A 66 -14.40 -4.57 -17.25
C GLU A 66 -13.98 -5.86 -17.97
N THR A 67 -12.75 -5.90 -18.49
CA THR A 67 -12.07 -7.06 -19.09
C THR A 67 -11.72 -8.17 -18.09
N GLN A 68 -12.15 -8.07 -16.83
CA GLN A 68 -11.84 -8.99 -15.72
C GLN A 68 -10.36 -9.08 -15.32
N HIS A 69 -9.50 -8.24 -15.92
CA HIS A 69 -8.10 -8.15 -15.54
C HIS A 69 -7.93 -7.48 -14.16
N PRO A 70 -6.90 -7.89 -13.39
CA PRO A 70 -6.60 -7.27 -12.11
C PRO A 70 -6.08 -5.85 -12.30
N SER A 71 -6.44 -4.96 -11.38
CA SER A 71 -5.93 -3.59 -11.36
C SER A 71 -4.40 -3.54 -11.21
N ARG A 72 -3.78 -2.53 -11.82
CA ARG A 72 -2.38 -2.14 -11.59
C ARG A 72 -2.08 -1.79 -10.12
N LEU A 73 -3.11 -1.44 -9.34
CA LEU A 73 -3.04 -1.12 -7.91
C LEU A 73 -3.34 -2.33 -7.00
N CYS A 74 -3.66 -3.50 -7.56
CA CYS A 74 -3.90 -4.69 -6.74
C CYS A 74 -2.61 -5.13 -6.02
N LYS A 75 -2.75 -5.89 -4.93
CA LYS A 75 -1.61 -6.34 -4.10
C LYS A 75 -0.53 -7.05 -4.91
N ARG A 76 -0.92 -7.90 -5.87
CA ARG A 76 0.00 -8.67 -6.72
C ARG A 76 0.80 -7.75 -7.65
N SER A 77 0.13 -6.82 -8.32
CA SER A 77 0.78 -5.83 -9.19
C SER A 77 1.77 -4.95 -8.43
N LEU A 78 1.40 -4.52 -7.22
CA LEU A 78 2.30 -3.75 -6.35
C LEU A 78 3.46 -4.59 -5.81
N LEU A 79 3.23 -5.85 -5.43
CA LEU A 79 4.29 -6.77 -5.01
C LEU A 79 5.31 -6.99 -6.14
N LYS A 80 4.84 -7.21 -7.37
CA LYS A 80 5.71 -7.36 -8.55
C LYS A 80 6.60 -6.13 -8.75
N ARG A 81 6.02 -4.93 -8.67
CA ARG A 81 6.79 -3.67 -8.76
C ARG A 81 7.77 -3.50 -7.59
N PHE A 82 7.36 -3.85 -6.37
CA PHE A 82 8.19 -3.80 -5.19
C PHE A 82 9.41 -4.73 -5.30
N LEU A 83 9.23 -5.98 -5.70
CA LEU A 83 10.34 -6.92 -5.86
C LEU A 83 11.31 -6.50 -6.97
N LYS A 84 10.81 -5.90 -8.07
CA LYS A 84 11.66 -5.27 -9.08
C LYS A 84 12.50 -4.12 -8.53
N LEU A 85 11.96 -3.36 -7.56
CA LEU A 85 12.72 -2.33 -6.86
C LEU A 85 13.76 -2.94 -5.92
N VAL A 86 13.38 -3.93 -5.10
CA VAL A 86 14.30 -4.67 -4.22
C VAL A 86 15.49 -5.25 -4.97
N GLN A 87 15.26 -5.80 -6.17
CA GLN A 87 16.34 -6.34 -6.99
C GLN A 87 17.39 -5.28 -7.37
N ARG A 88 16.96 -4.04 -7.59
CA ARG A 88 17.84 -2.94 -8.01
C ARG A 88 18.39 -2.15 -6.83
N MET A 89 17.62 -2.07 -5.76
CA MET A 89 17.90 -1.26 -4.58
C MET A 89 17.32 -1.99 -3.35
N PRO A 90 18.08 -2.94 -2.78
CA PRO A 90 17.68 -3.62 -1.56
C PRO A 90 17.46 -2.59 -0.43
N PRO A 91 16.34 -2.66 0.30
CA PRO A 91 16.11 -1.78 1.44
C PRO A 91 16.97 -2.18 2.63
N GLY A 92 17.21 -1.24 3.56
CA GLY A 92 17.93 -1.49 4.82
C GLY A 92 17.22 -2.40 5.83
N SER A 93 16.15 -3.11 5.42
CA SER A 93 15.42 -4.08 6.24
C SER A 93 15.96 -5.51 6.10
N GLY A 94 17.10 -5.72 5.42
CA GLY A 94 17.65 -7.05 5.16
C GLY A 94 16.82 -7.88 4.17
N LEU A 95 16.02 -7.20 3.33
CA LEU A 95 15.20 -7.85 2.31
C LEU A 95 16.00 -7.90 1.01
N THR A 96 16.16 -9.10 0.45
CA THR A 96 16.92 -9.32 -0.78
C THR A 96 16.05 -10.00 -1.83
N PHE A 97 16.24 -9.68 -3.11
CA PHE A 97 15.43 -10.31 -4.15
C PHE A 97 15.67 -11.83 -4.21
N ALA A 98 16.91 -12.27 -4.03
CA ALA A 98 17.29 -13.68 -4.10
C ALA A 98 16.58 -14.53 -3.04
N GLU A 99 16.48 -14.03 -1.81
CA GLU A 99 15.88 -14.79 -0.69
C GLU A 99 14.36 -14.60 -0.64
N ASP A 100 13.87 -13.40 -0.94
CA ASP A 100 12.47 -13.04 -0.67
C ASP A 100 11.54 -13.16 -1.87
N ALA A 101 12.04 -13.33 -3.09
CA ALA A 101 11.19 -13.45 -4.29
C ALA A 101 10.18 -14.61 -4.20
N HIS A 102 10.51 -15.67 -3.46
CA HIS A 102 9.68 -16.85 -3.24
C HIS A 102 8.95 -16.83 -1.90
N SER A 103 9.04 -15.75 -1.13
CA SER A 103 8.31 -15.58 0.13
C SER A 103 6.88 -15.09 -0.12
N SER A 104 5.97 -15.40 0.80
CA SER A 104 4.59 -14.91 0.69
C SER A 104 4.53 -13.40 0.91
N TYR A 105 3.51 -12.75 0.36
CA TYR A 105 3.30 -11.31 0.52
C TYR A 105 3.29 -10.86 1.99
N ASN A 106 2.73 -11.67 2.89
CA ASN A 106 2.73 -11.39 4.33
C ASN A 106 4.15 -11.44 4.93
N ILE A 107 4.97 -12.43 4.57
CA ILE A 107 6.36 -12.55 5.04
C ILE A 107 7.19 -11.35 4.58
N ILE A 108 7.08 -10.98 3.30
CA ILE A 108 7.76 -9.80 2.73
C ILE A 108 7.37 -8.53 3.50
N LYS A 109 6.08 -8.36 3.84
CA LYS A 109 5.62 -7.22 4.64
C LYS A 109 6.11 -7.25 6.09
N ALA A 110 6.27 -8.43 6.68
CA ALA A 110 6.71 -8.59 8.06
C ALA A 110 8.14 -8.05 8.26
N LYS A 111 9.00 -8.17 7.24
CA LYS A 111 10.37 -7.62 7.26
C LYS A 111 10.45 -6.10 7.46
N ALA A 112 9.37 -5.35 7.24
CA ALA A 112 9.31 -3.92 7.57
C ALA A 112 9.07 -3.69 9.07
N GLU A 113 9.98 -4.14 9.93
CA GLU A 113 9.79 -4.23 11.39
C GLU A 113 9.37 -2.91 12.04
N LYS A 114 10.06 -1.81 11.74
CA LYS A 114 9.71 -0.47 12.27
C LYS A 114 8.30 -0.04 11.89
N TYR A 115 7.84 -0.41 10.69
CA TYR A 115 6.47 -0.15 10.26
C TYR A 115 5.47 -1.04 11.01
N GLN A 116 5.77 -2.33 11.19
CA GLN A 116 4.91 -3.24 11.95
C GLN A 116 4.76 -2.79 13.41
N GLU A 117 5.86 -2.33 14.00
CA GLU A 117 5.86 -1.79 15.36
C GLU A 117 5.04 -0.50 15.45
N SER A 118 5.25 0.44 14.53
CA SER A 118 4.43 1.67 14.45
C SER A 118 2.94 1.36 14.29
N LYS A 119 2.60 0.36 13.49
CA LYS A 119 1.22 -0.10 13.30
C LYS A 119 0.65 -0.73 14.57
N ARG A 120 1.45 -1.49 15.33
CA ARG A 120 1.04 -2.08 16.62
C ARG A 120 0.74 -0.98 17.63
N ILE A 121 1.63 0.01 17.75
CA ILE A 121 1.45 1.20 18.59
C ILE A 121 0.17 1.94 18.20
N LEU A 122 -0.07 2.17 16.91
CA LEU A 122 -1.28 2.84 16.43
C LEU A 122 -2.56 2.10 16.86
N VAL A 123 -2.61 0.78 16.68
CA VAL A 123 -3.77 -0.03 17.06
C VAL A 123 -3.99 0.00 18.57
N GLN A 124 -2.92 -0.05 19.37
CA GLN A 124 -2.99 0.07 20.83
C GLN A 124 -3.48 1.46 21.24
N GLY A 125 -2.99 2.53 20.60
CA GLY A 125 -3.42 3.90 20.88
C GLY A 125 -4.92 4.11 20.66
N PHE A 126 -5.49 3.53 19.60
CA PHE A 126 -6.95 3.53 19.42
C PHE A 126 -7.68 2.80 20.54
N GLN A 127 -7.19 1.63 20.96
CA GLN A 127 -7.83 0.87 22.02
C GLN A 127 -7.78 1.61 23.36
N GLN A 128 -6.62 2.18 23.72
CA GLN A 128 -6.42 3.00 24.92
C GLN A 128 -7.29 4.26 24.91
N ALA A 129 -7.55 4.83 23.72
CA ALA A 129 -8.41 5.99 23.55
C ALA A 129 -9.91 5.69 23.67
N GLY A 130 -10.28 4.44 23.95
CA GLY A 130 -11.68 4.01 23.90
C GLY A 130 -12.28 4.08 22.49
N CYS A 131 -11.46 4.12 21.43
CA CYS A 131 -11.90 4.17 20.03
C CYS A 131 -12.15 2.78 19.42
N GLY A 132 -12.08 1.72 20.24
CA GLY A 132 -12.31 0.34 19.83
C GLY A 132 -11.10 -0.33 19.18
N THR A 133 -11.31 -1.57 18.71
CA THR A 133 -10.27 -2.44 18.16
C THR A 133 -10.22 -2.38 16.63
N TRP A 134 -9.01 -2.31 16.08
CA TRP A 134 -8.82 -2.31 14.63
C TRP A 134 -9.13 -3.68 14.01
N ILE A 135 -10.10 -3.73 13.10
CA ILE A 135 -10.47 -4.95 12.38
C ILE A 135 -9.49 -5.20 11.22
N LYS A 136 -8.89 -6.39 11.19
CA LYS A 136 -7.97 -6.84 10.13
C LYS A 136 -8.68 -7.82 9.20
N LYS A 137 -8.23 -7.87 7.95
CA LYS A 137 -8.64 -8.94 7.02
C LYS A 137 -8.02 -10.28 7.47
N PRO A 138 -8.64 -11.42 7.09
CA PRO A 138 -8.06 -12.74 7.33
C PRO A 138 -6.65 -12.86 6.76
N TYR A 139 -5.82 -13.69 7.40
CA TYR A 139 -4.39 -13.85 7.07
C TYR A 139 -4.19 -14.34 5.62
N GLU A 140 -5.07 -15.24 5.19
CA GLU A 140 -5.12 -15.89 3.88
C GLU A 140 -5.15 -14.87 2.74
N GLN A 141 -5.72 -13.68 2.98
CA GLN A 141 -5.79 -12.61 1.97
C GLN A 141 -4.42 -12.02 1.60
N GLY A 142 -3.37 -12.32 2.36
CA GLY A 142 -1.99 -11.94 2.09
C GLY A 142 -1.06 -13.15 1.99
N ASP A 143 -1.58 -14.37 2.05
CA ASP A 143 -0.79 -15.59 1.94
C ASP A 143 -0.76 -16.07 0.49
N PHE A 144 -0.10 -15.26 -0.36
CA PHE A 144 0.09 -15.57 -1.77
C PHE A 144 1.51 -15.24 -2.21
N TYR A 145 1.93 -15.85 -3.31
CA TYR A 145 3.26 -15.75 -3.89
C TYR A 145 3.17 -15.19 -5.32
N LEU A 146 4.25 -14.60 -5.84
CA LEU A 146 4.34 -14.34 -7.27
C LEU A 146 4.71 -15.63 -8.01
N PRO A 147 4.06 -15.95 -9.14
CA PRO A 147 4.45 -17.13 -9.92
C PRO A 147 5.82 -16.93 -10.56
N SER A 148 6.51 -18.04 -10.83
CA SER A 148 7.84 -18.02 -11.46
C SER A 148 7.87 -17.25 -12.78
N SER A 149 6.81 -17.30 -13.59
CA SER A 149 6.71 -16.54 -14.84
C SER A 149 6.80 -15.02 -14.64
N GLU A 150 6.23 -14.49 -13.55
CA GLU A 150 6.32 -13.08 -13.22
C GLU A 150 7.70 -12.71 -12.65
N LEU A 151 8.33 -13.62 -11.91
CA LEU A 151 9.69 -13.43 -11.40
C LEU A 151 10.72 -13.42 -12.54
N THR A 152 10.59 -14.30 -13.52
CA THR A 152 11.44 -14.30 -14.73
C THR A 152 11.31 -12.98 -15.50
N SER A 153 10.09 -12.42 -15.61
CA SER A 153 9.91 -11.11 -16.25
C SER A 153 10.62 -9.96 -15.52
N ILE A 154 10.89 -10.11 -14.22
CA ILE A 154 11.67 -9.14 -13.43
C ILE A 154 13.16 -9.29 -13.73
N THR A 155 13.68 -10.52 -13.72
CA THR A 155 15.11 -10.81 -13.95
C THR A 155 15.54 -10.47 -15.38
N ASP A 156 14.73 -10.78 -16.38
CA ASP A 156 15.04 -10.49 -17.79
C ASP A 156 15.05 -8.98 -18.06
N ALA A 157 14.10 -8.23 -17.47
CA ALA A 157 14.07 -6.77 -17.57
C ALA A 157 15.28 -6.10 -16.88
N ALA A 158 15.94 -6.76 -15.92
CA ALA A 158 17.17 -6.25 -15.32
C ALA A 158 18.37 -6.44 -16.25
N LYS A 159 18.48 -7.60 -16.93
CA LYS A 159 19.58 -7.91 -17.86
C LYS A 159 19.62 -6.96 -19.07
N THR A 160 18.47 -6.61 -19.65
CA THR A 160 18.37 -5.75 -20.83
C THR A 160 18.76 -4.28 -20.58
N LEU A 161 18.74 -3.82 -19.33
CA LEU A 161 19.18 -2.46 -18.98
C LEU A 161 20.71 -2.36 -18.89
N ILE A 162 21.37 -3.42 -18.43
CA ILE A 162 22.83 -3.46 -18.28
C ILE A 162 23.51 -3.46 -19.66
N THR A 163 22.91 -4.11 -20.66
CA THR A 163 23.48 -4.19 -22.03
C THR A 163 23.31 -2.92 -22.86
N LYS A 164 22.57 -1.91 -22.37
CA LYS A 164 22.35 -0.63 -23.07
C LYS A 164 23.15 0.55 -22.48
N THR A 165 24.06 0.29 -21.54
CA THR A 165 24.89 1.31 -20.89
C THR A 165 26.39 1.19 -21.22
N THR A 166 26.72 0.47 -22.29
CA THR A 166 28.08 0.41 -22.89
C THR A 166 27.98 0.91 -24.33
#